data_AF-A0A920SSD1-F1
#
_entry.id   AF-A0A920SSD1-F1
#
_cell.length_a   1.000
_cell.length_b   1.000
_cell.length_c   1.000
_cell.angle_alpha   90.00
_cell.angle_beta   90.00
_cell.angle_gamma   90.00
#
_symmetry.space_group_name_H-M   'P 1'
#
loop_
_entity.id
_entity.type
_entity.pdbx_description
1 polymer ?
#
loop_
_entity_poly.entity_id
_entity_poly.type
_entity_poly.pdbx_seq_one_letter_code
_entity_poly.pdbx_strand_id
1 'polypeptide(L)' 'MSVGAQQIRISTPHGQQAADFFAYNAHGTDEWLSPNHTWVWTRNVHPRQGDRLLSRFRRPMLDFVEDGAGTRTT' A
#
# COMPACT_ATOMS: atom_id res chain seq x y z
N MET A 1 25.65 0.61 -0.68
CA MET A 1 25.01 0.28 -1.97
C MET A 1 23.54 0.64 -1.82
N SER A 2 23.03 1.59 -2.59
CA SER A 2 21.58 1.86 -2.59
C SER A 2 20.93 0.75 -3.40
N VAL A 3 20.17 -0.13 -2.74
CA VAL A 3 19.25 -1.01 -3.47
C VAL A 3 18.23 -0.07 -4.10
N GLY A 4 18.16 -0.02 -5.43
CA GLY A 4 17.13 0.73 -6.13
C GLY A 4 15.74 0.33 -5.63
N ALA A 5 14.74 1.20 -5.78
CA ALA A 5 13.38 0.90 -5.35
C ALA A 5 12.93 -0.47 -5.93
N GLN A 6 12.55 -1.40 -5.05
CA GLN A 6 12.02 -2.70 -5.44
C GLN A 6 10.50 -2.60 -5.58
N GLN A 7 9.97 -3.27 -6.60
CA GLN A 7 8.53 -3.31 -6.86
C GLN A 7 7.97 -4.68 -6.53
N ILE A 8 6.78 -4.70 -5.96
CA ILE A 8 6.01 -5.90 -5.67
C ILE A 8 4.68 -5.77 -6.41
N ARG A 9 4.31 -6.80 -7.19
CA ARG A 9 3.00 -6.90 -7.82
C ARG A 9 2.18 -7.98 -7.12
N ILE A 10 1.00 -7.59 -6.66
CA ILE A 10 -0.03 -8.52 -6.17
C ILE A 10 -0.95 -8.81 -7.36
N SER A 11 -1.23 -10.09 -7.61
CA SER A 11 -2.09 -10.52 -8.73
C SER A 11 -2.98 -11.65 -8.27
N THR A 12 -4.24 -11.62 -8.70
CA THR A 12 -5.23 -12.69 -8.45
C THR A 12 -5.26 -13.62 -9.67
N PRO A 13 -4.65 -14.82 -9.62
CA PRO A 13 -4.56 -15.68 -10.81
C PRO A 13 -5.92 -16.25 -11.22
N HIS A 14 -6.82 -16.46 -10.25
CA HIS A 14 -8.13 -17.08 -10.45
C HIS A 14 -9.19 -16.43 -9.55
N GLY A 15 -10.37 -16.13 -10.10
CA GLY A 15 -11.57 -15.75 -9.34
C GLY A 15 -11.53 -14.38 -8.65
N GLN A 16 -12.36 -14.22 -7.60
CA GLN A 16 -12.63 -12.99 -6.82
C GLN A 16 -11.93 -13.04 -5.45
N GLN A 17 -10.63 -13.31 -5.43
CA GLN A 17 -9.89 -13.40 -4.16
C GLN A 17 -9.65 -12.01 -3.59
N ALA A 18 -10.04 -11.83 -2.32
CA ALA A 18 -9.58 -10.71 -1.51
C ALA A 18 -8.28 -11.11 -0.80
N ALA A 19 -7.32 -10.20 -0.77
CA ALA A 19 -6.05 -10.38 -0.07
C ALA A 19 -5.90 -9.26 0.96
N ASP A 20 -5.58 -9.65 2.18
CA ASP A 20 -5.12 -8.70 3.19
C ASP A 20 -3.62 -8.48 3.02
N PHE A 21 -3.22 -7.22 2.95
CA PHE A 21 -1.83 -6.83 2.77
C PHE A 21 -1.30 -6.07 3.98
N PHE A 22 -0.14 -6.51 4.49
CA PHE A 22 0.57 -5.87 5.59
C PHE A 22 2.02 -5.62 5.17
N ALA A 23 2.57 -4.49 5.62
CA ALA A 23 3.98 -4.18 5.42
C ALA A 23 4.57 -3.61 6.71
N TYR A 24 5.81 -4.00 7.00
CA TYR A 24 6.59 -3.60 8.17
C TYR A 24 7.95 -3.08 7.73
N ASN A 25 8.60 -2.33 8.60
CA ASN A 25 10.00 -1.96 8.41
C ASN A 25 10.89 -3.22 8.44
N ALA A 26 11.86 -3.32 7.53
CA ALA A 26 12.75 -4.48 7.42
C ALA A 26 13.63 -4.69 8.67
N HIS A 27 13.84 -3.65 9.47
CA HIS A 27 14.66 -3.68 10.68
C HIS A 27 13.85 -3.81 11.98
N GLY A 28 12.52 -3.86 11.90
CA GLY A 28 11.66 -3.95 13.09
C GLY A 28 10.17 -3.89 12.78
N THR A 29 9.38 -4.56 13.60
CA THR A 29 7.91 -4.62 13.45
C THR A 29 7.18 -3.48 14.17
N ASP A 30 7.92 -2.57 14.80
CA ASP A 30 7.38 -1.42 15.54
C ASP A 30 6.91 -0.29 14.62
N GLU A 31 7.29 -0.34 13.34
CA GLU A 31 6.73 0.45 12.26
C GLU A 31 6.01 -0.43 11.23
N TRP A 32 4.75 -0.11 10.98
CA TRP A 32 3.89 -0.82 10.03
C TRP A 32 3.08 0.15 9.17
N LEU A 33 2.64 -0.36 8.01
CA LEU A 33 1.69 0.28 7.11
C LEU A 33 0.39 0.58 7.84
N SER A 34 -0.07 1.83 7.77
CA SER A 34 -1.23 2.32 8.50
C SER A 34 -2.29 2.89 7.55
N PRO A 35 -3.35 2.10 7.24
CA PRO A 35 -4.44 2.56 6.38
C PRO A 35 -5.14 3.81 6.93
N ASN A 36 -5.37 3.87 8.25
CA ASN A 36 -6.03 5.03 8.87
C ASN A 36 -5.23 6.34 8.68
N HIS A 37 -3.90 6.30 8.78
CA HIS A 37 -3.07 7.47 8.52
C HIS A 37 -3.06 7.85 7.04
N THR A 38 -3.03 6.84 6.16
CA THR A 38 -3.10 7.04 4.71
C THR A 38 -4.41 7.72 4.33
N TRP A 39 -5.56 7.21 4.75
CA TRP A 39 -6.87 7.71 4.32
C TRP A 39 -7.22 9.09 4.87
N VAL A 40 -6.74 9.43 6.06
CA VAL A 40 -6.84 10.81 6.59
C VAL A 40 -6.01 11.77 5.74
N TRP A 41 -4.86 11.33 5.22
CA TRP A 41 -4.00 12.16 4.37
C TRP A 41 -4.53 12.27 2.94
N THR A 42 -4.92 11.16 2.30
CA THR A 42 -5.47 11.14 0.93
C THR A 42 -6.92 11.63 0.85
N ARG A 43 -7.62 11.69 1.99
CA ARG A 43 -9.07 11.90 2.09
C ARG A 43 -9.87 10.85 1.31
N ASN A 44 -9.36 9.62 1.28
CA ASN A 44 -9.95 8.54 0.53
C ASN A 44 -9.71 7.20 1.23
N VAL A 45 -10.80 6.47 1.49
CA VAL A 45 -10.79 5.17 2.16
C VAL A 45 -10.22 4.06 1.28
N HIS A 46 -10.32 4.20 -0.05
CA HIS A 46 -9.78 3.21 -0.97
C HIS A 46 -8.47 3.74 -1.56
N PRO A 47 -7.32 3.09 -1.33
CA PRO A 47 -6.06 3.53 -1.94
C PRO A 47 -6.19 3.51 -3.47
N ARG A 48 -5.59 4.50 -4.14
CA ARG A 48 -5.60 4.64 -5.59
C ARG A 48 -4.18 4.71 -6.13
N GLN A 49 -4.04 4.41 -7.41
CA GLN A 49 -2.79 4.67 -8.13
C GLN A 49 -2.33 6.12 -7.91
N GLY A 50 -1.06 6.29 -7.56
CA GLY A 50 -0.43 7.56 -7.20
C GLY A 50 -0.41 7.87 -5.70
N ASP A 51 -1.16 7.14 -4.87
CA ASP A 51 -1.14 7.35 -3.42
C ASP A 51 0.19 6.91 -2.79
N ARG A 52 0.63 7.68 -1.79
CA ARG A 52 1.69 7.27 -0.86
C ARG A 52 1.05 6.61 0.35
N LEU A 53 1.33 5.33 0.54
CA LEU A 53 0.86 4.58 1.68
C LEU A 53 1.78 4.84 2.89
N LEU A 54 1.19 5.27 4.00
CA LEU A 54 1.90 5.83 5.14
C LEU A 54 2.07 4.81 6.27
N SER A 55 3.16 4.92 7.01
CA SER A 55 3.32 4.17 8.27
C SER A 55 2.52 4.78 9.42
N ARG A 56 2.49 4.08 10.55
CA ARG A 56 2.03 4.63 11.85
C ARG A 56 2.72 5.94 12.25
N PHE A 57 3.92 6.22 11.74
CA PHE A 57 4.69 7.44 11.99
C PHE A 57 4.44 8.51 10.93
N ARG A 58 3.46 8.30 10.04
CA ARG A 58 3.06 9.24 8.96
C ARG A 58 4.17 9.54 7.96
N ARG A 59 5.16 8.64 7.82
CA ARG A 59 6.15 8.70 6.75
C ARG A 59 5.79 7.74 5.61
N PRO A 60 6.13 8.06 4.35
CA PRO A 60 5.90 7.15 3.22
C PRO A 60 6.60 5.80 3.44
N MET A 61 5.89 4.70 3.19
CA MET A 61 6.44 3.34 3.19
C MET A 61 6.40 2.70 1.80
N LEU A 62 5.31 2.89 1.08
CA LEU A 62 5.09 2.30 -0.25
C LEU A 62 4.43 3.33 -1.16
N ASP A 63 4.84 3.35 -2.42
CA ASP A 63 4.15 4.07 -3.48
C ASP A 63 3.19 3.10 -4.19
N PHE A 64 1.91 3.45 -4.28
CA PHE A 64 0.95 2.66 -5.05
C PHE A 64 1.03 3.05 -6.53
N VAL A 65 1.93 2.41 -7.26
CA VAL A 65 2.34 2.87 -8.60
C VAL A 65 1.39 2.46 -9.74
N GLU A 66 0.63 1.39 -9.59
CA GLU A 66 -0.26 0.86 -10.64
C GLU A 66 -1.43 0.09 -10.02
N ASP A 67 -2.66 0.44 -10.40
CA ASP A 67 -3.86 -0.36 -10.08
C ASP A 67 -4.36 -1.08 -11.34
N GLY A 68 -4.17 -2.40 -11.37
CA GLY A 68 -4.65 -3.27 -12.45
C GLY A 68 -5.99 -3.94 -12.18
N ALA A 69 -6.58 -3.78 -10.99
CA ALA A 69 -7.85 -4.40 -10.62
C ALA A 69 -9.07 -3.58 -11.10
N GLY A 70 -8.85 -2.29 -11.41
CA GLY A 70 -9.89 -1.34 -11.78
C GLY A 70 -10.65 -0.81 -10.56
N THR A 71 -11.07 0.46 -10.62
CA THR A 71 -11.78 1.12 -9.53
C THR A 71 -13.10 0.40 -9.24
N ARG A 72 -13.24 -0.24 -8.07
CA ARG A 72 -14.55 -0.64 -7.56
C ARG A 72 -15.27 0.62 -7.10
N THR A 73 -16.06 1.23 -7.98
CA THR A 73 -16.99 2.31 -7.65
C THR A 73 -18.11 1.71 -6.79
N THR A 74 -18.00 1.85 -5.47
CA THR A 74 -19.15 1.81 -4.56
C THR A 74 -19.54 3.22 -4.19
#